data_AF-A0A7W1RSX8-F1
#
_entry.id   AF-A0A7W1RSX8-F1
#
_cell.length_a   1.000
_cell.length_b   1.000
_cell.length_c   1.000
_cell.angle_alpha   90.00
_cell.angle_beta   90.00
_cell.angle_gamma   90.00
#
_symmetry.space_group_name_H-M   'P 1'
#
loop_
_entity.id
_entity.type
_entity.pdbx_description
1 polymer ?
#
loop_
_entity_poly.entity_id
_entity_poly.type
_entity_poly.pdbx_seq_one_letter_code
_entity_poly.pdbx_strand_id
1 'polypeptide(L)'
;RWVGHGDKESADQAAVDAMRLLLDTVSMDGIVVIGEGEKDEAPMLYNGERIGNGSAPEVDIAVDPLEGTSLTAKGFPSALSVIALAERGAMFDPGPCFYMQKMAASDELAHLLDLDRPLPETLGLIAKEKGTDVRDVTVVMLDRPRHEKATREIREAGARIRFISDGDVSAALLAVTERSPVDLLWGIGGTPEGVITAAAVKCIGGQLVGRLWPRDEDERRAALDAGYDLEEQLDRDRLVTGHDAFFAATGVTDGDVLQGVRYSSSGATTESLVMRSRSGTVRRVKAEHDRSKLRELSGER
;
A
#
# COMPACT_ATOMS: atom_id res chain seq x y z
N ARG A 1 6.15 15.92 10.73
CA ARG A 1 6.23 17.38 11.07
C ARG A 1 5.04 18.17 10.52
N TRP A 2 4.56 17.86 9.32
CA TRP A 2 3.44 18.55 8.65
C TRP A 2 2.04 18.07 9.04
N VAL A 3 1.93 17.11 9.97
CA VAL A 3 0.64 16.57 10.43
C VAL A 3 -0.25 17.70 10.96
N GLY A 4 -1.44 17.87 10.39
CA GLY A 4 -2.43 18.87 10.82
C GLY A 4 -2.18 20.30 10.33
N HIS A 5 -1.20 20.54 9.45
CA HIS A 5 -0.87 21.88 8.95
C HIS A 5 -1.69 22.34 7.74
N GLY A 6 -2.58 21.49 7.21
CA GLY A 6 -3.45 21.84 6.07
C GLY A 6 -2.73 21.93 4.72
N ASP A 7 -1.45 21.58 4.65
CA ASP A 7 -0.63 21.63 3.45
C ASP A 7 -0.17 20.22 3.07
N LYS A 8 -0.88 19.61 2.12
CA LYS A 8 -0.60 18.23 1.67
C LYS A 8 0.63 18.14 0.78
N GLU A 9 0.86 19.14 -0.07
CA GLU A 9 1.97 19.14 -1.03
C GLU A 9 3.30 19.27 -0.30
N SER A 10 3.39 20.19 0.67
CA SER A 10 4.61 20.33 1.48
C SER A 10 4.85 19.13 2.39
N ALA A 11 3.78 18.48 2.87
CA ALA A 11 3.91 17.26 3.65
C ALA A 11 4.51 16.12 2.84
N ASP A 12 4.03 15.97 1.61
CA ASP A 12 4.44 14.95 0.65
C ASP A 12 5.88 15.17 0.19
N GLN A 13 6.19 16.38 -0.28
CA GLN A 13 7.54 16.76 -0.69
C GLN A 13 8.57 16.51 0.42
N ALA A 14 8.24 16.85 1.68
CA ALA A 14 9.15 16.59 2.79
C ALA A 14 9.38 15.09 3.05
N ALA A 15 8.41 14.23 2.74
CA ALA A 15 8.56 12.78 2.82
C ALA A 15 9.40 12.24 1.65
N VAL A 16 9.15 12.71 0.42
CA VAL A 16 9.95 12.41 -0.78
C VAL A 16 11.42 12.75 -0.55
N ASP A 17 11.71 13.98 -0.11
CA ASP A 17 13.07 14.48 0.12
C ASP A 17 13.82 13.60 1.14
N ALA A 18 13.16 13.31 2.26
CA ALA A 18 13.75 12.52 3.33
C ALA A 18 13.98 11.06 2.89
N MET A 19 13.01 10.44 2.23
CA MET A 19 13.15 9.07 1.74
C MET A 19 14.27 8.98 0.70
N ARG A 20 14.27 9.88 -0.30
CA ARG A 20 15.26 9.92 -1.37
C ARG A 20 16.69 10.07 -0.85
N LEU A 21 16.90 10.97 0.11
CA LEU A 21 18.20 11.21 0.75
C LEU A 21 18.74 9.95 1.44
N LEU A 22 17.89 9.23 2.17
CA LEU A 22 18.31 8.04 2.92
C LEU A 22 18.55 6.85 1.99
N LEU A 23 17.76 6.71 0.92
CA LEU A 23 17.89 5.60 -0.04
C LEU A 23 19.23 5.60 -0.77
N ASP A 24 19.86 6.76 -1.01
CA ASP A 24 21.22 6.85 -1.59
C ASP A 24 22.29 6.16 -0.75
N THR A 25 22.07 6.05 0.55
CA THR A 25 23.05 5.44 1.47
C THR A 25 22.95 3.92 1.52
N VAL A 26 21.89 3.34 0.95
CA VAL A 26 21.60 1.91 1.01
C VAL A 26 22.46 1.15 -0.01
N SER A 27 22.98 -0.01 0.41
CA SER A 27 23.75 -0.90 -0.47
C SER A 27 22.84 -1.71 -1.38
N MET A 28 22.51 -1.13 -2.55
CA MET A 28 21.68 -1.71 -3.61
C MET A 28 21.88 -0.96 -4.96
N ASP A 29 21.56 -1.62 -6.08
CA ASP A 29 21.35 -1.01 -7.41
C ASP A 29 19.84 -1.05 -7.70
N GLY A 30 19.14 -0.06 -7.14
CA GLY A 30 17.70 0.06 -7.23
C GLY A 30 17.23 0.80 -8.48
N ILE A 31 16.10 0.37 -9.05
CA ILE A 31 15.32 1.20 -9.99
C ILE A 31 13.92 1.37 -9.42
N VAL A 32 13.45 2.62 -9.38
CA VAL A 32 12.08 2.96 -9.02
C VAL A 32 11.16 2.50 -10.15
N VAL A 33 10.33 1.49 -9.88
CA VAL A 33 9.26 1.03 -10.79
C VAL A 33 7.97 1.76 -10.50
N ILE A 34 7.74 2.08 -9.23
CA ILE A 34 6.60 2.86 -8.74
C ILE A 34 7.13 3.95 -7.82
N GLY A 35 6.85 5.21 -8.14
CA GLY A 35 7.10 6.33 -7.24
C GLY A 35 6.15 7.49 -7.47
N GLU A 36 6.66 8.72 -7.39
CA GLU A 36 5.87 9.96 -7.41
C GLU A 36 5.24 10.27 -8.78
N GLY A 37 5.67 9.57 -9.83
CA GLY A 37 5.14 9.73 -11.18
C GLY A 37 6.23 9.61 -12.25
N GLU A 38 5.90 10.11 -13.44
CA GLU A 38 6.83 10.15 -14.56
C GLU A 38 7.90 11.24 -14.37
N LYS A 39 9.05 11.08 -15.02
CA LYS A 39 10.21 11.98 -14.86
C LYS A 39 9.92 13.46 -15.13
N ASP A 40 8.99 13.74 -16.04
CA ASP A 40 8.60 15.10 -16.40
C ASP A 40 7.67 15.74 -15.36
N GLU A 41 7.04 14.94 -14.51
CA GLU A 41 6.06 15.36 -13.49
C GLU A 41 6.64 15.31 -12.07
N ALA A 42 7.59 14.41 -11.82
CA ALA A 42 8.22 14.18 -10.52
C ALA A 42 9.75 14.43 -10.57
N PRO A 43 10.29 15.40 -9.79
CA PRO A 43 11.72 15.70 -9.79
C PRO A 43 12.58 14.63 -9.10
N MET A 44 11.98 13.83 -8.21
CA MET A 44 12.63 12.78 -7.41
C MET A 44 11.68 11.60 -7.26
N LEU A 45 12.24 10.41 -7.08
CA LEU A 45 11.53 9.14 -7.01
C LEU A 45 10.59 8.93 -8.21
N TYR A 46 11.03 9.34 -9.40
CA TYR A 46 10.28 9.13 -10.64
C TYR A 46 10.49 7.72 -11.18
N ASN A 47 9.54 7.24 -11.99
CA ASN A 47 9.62 5.94 -12.64
C ASN A 47 10.89 5.84 -13.52
N GLY A 48 11.71 4.84 -13.25
CA GLY A 48 13.02 4.63 -13.88
C GLY A 48 14.20 5.27 -13.16
N GLU A 49 14.01 6.02 -12.06
CA GLU A 49 15.12 6.58 -11.30
C GLU A 49 15.98 5.48 -10.69
N ARG A 50 17.32 5.63 -10.79
CA ARG A 50 18.29 4.76 -10.12
C ARG A 50 18.60 5.28 -8.72
N ILE A 51 18.46 4.42 -7.71
CA ILE A 51 18.65 4.75 -6.28
C ILE A 51 19.46 3.69 -5.54
N GLY A 52 20.13 4.10 -4.47
CA GLY A 52 21.12 3.29 -3.77
C GLY A 52 22.55 3.59 -4.24
N ASN A 53 23.53 3.00 -3.57
CA ASN A 53 24.95 3.26 -3.86
C ASN A 53 25.49 2.50 -5.10
N GLY A 54 24.64 1.76 -5.82
CA GLY A 54 24.98 1.00 -7.03
C GLY A 54 25.66 -0.35 -6.78
N SER A 55 25.79 -0.78 -5.53
CA SER A 55 26.27 -2.14 -5.21
C SER A 55 25.15 -3.17 -5.37
N ALA A 56 25.49 -4.42 -5.67
CA ALA A 56 24.50 -5.50 -5.69
C ALA A 56 23.80 -5.63 -4.32
N PRO A 57 22.51 -6.04 -4.29
CA PRO A 57 21.73 -6.61 -5.40
C PRO A 57 21.05 -5.58 -6.31
N GLU A 58 20.73 -6.01 -7.53
CA GLU A 58 19.82 -5.27 -8.43
C GLU A 58 18.36 -5.52 -8.03
N VAL A 59 17.61 -4.44 -7.80
CA VAL A 59 16.26 -4.52 -7.22
C VAL A 59 15.30 -3.55 -7.89
N ASP A 60 14.05 -3.98 -8.02
CA ASP A 60 12.92 -3.09 -8.29
C ASP A 60 12.42 -2.50 -6.97
N ILE A 61 12.01 -1.24 -7.03
CA ILE A 61 11.59 -0.47 -5.86
C ILE A 61 10.25 0.17 -6.15
N ALA A 62 9.32 0.01 -5.21
CA ALA A 62 8.06 0.73 -5.17
C ALA A 62 8.02 1.56 -3.89
N VAL A 63 7.80 2.87 -4.02
CA VAL A 63 7.72 3.80 -2.90
C VAL A 63 6.37 4.51 -2.89
N ASP A 64 5.86 4.71 -1.69
CA ASP A 64 4.82 5.69 -1.38
C ASP A 64 5.32 6.48 -0.16
N PRO A 65 6.09 7.56 -0.40
CA PRO A 65 6.68 8.38 0.65
C PRO A 65 5.67 8.86 1.68
N LEU A 66 4.45 9.20 1.25
CA LEU A 66 3.37 9.61 2.14
C LEU A 66 2.00 9.12 1.67
N GLU A 67 1.68 7.88 2.05
CA GLU A 67 0.34 7.33 1.88
C GLU A 67 -0.66 8.15 2.70
N GLY A 68 -1.63 8.76 1.99
CA GLY A 68 -2.64 9.59 2.62
C GLY A 68 -2.14 11.00 2.95
N THR A 69 -1.55 11.71 1.97
CA THR A 69 -1.19 13.14 2.07
C THR A 69 -2.34 14.00 2.63
N SER A 70 -3.58 13.72 2.23
CA SER A 70 -4.79 14.38 2.77
C SER A 70 -5.06 14.04 4.24
N LEU A 71 -4.80 12.80 4.66
CA LEU A 71 -4.90 12.40 6.08
C LEU A 71 -3.87 13.17 6.90
N THR A 72 -2.62 13.22 6.43
CA THR A 72 -1.54 13.95 7.08
C THR A 72 -1.86 15.43 7.21
N ALA A 73 -2.26 16.10 6.13
CA ALA A 73 -2.59 17.53 6.17
C ALA A 73 -3.73 17.85 7.16
N LYS A 74 -4.72 16.96 7.30
CA LYS A 74 -5.86 17.13 8.21
C LYS A 74 -5.61 16.59 9.62
N GLY A 75 -4.49 15.90 9.85
CA GLY A 75 -4.21 15.22 11.12
C GLY A 75 -5.12 14.01 11.38
N PHE A 76 -5.63 13.39 10.32
CA PHE A 76 -6.46 12.19 10.43
C PHE A 76 -5.61 10.91 10.61
N PRO A 77 -6.20 9.87 11.21
CA PRO A 77 -5.55 8.58 11.42
C PRO A 77 -5.07 7.90 10.13
N SER A 78 -4.14 6.96 10.28
CA SER A 78 -3.71 5.96 9.29
C SER A 78 -2.89 6.45 8.10
N ALA A 79 -2.23 7.59 8.20
CA ALA A 79 -1.20 7.97 7.23
C ALA A 79 0.08 7.17 7.46
N LEU A 80 0.68 6.65 6.39
CA LEU A 80 1.90 5.83 6.43
C LEU A 80 2.98 6.40 5.49
N SER A 81 4.21 5.94 5.69
CA SER A 81 5.29 6.04 4.70
C SER A 81 5.75 4.63 4.38
N VAL A 82 5.79 4.27 3.10
CA VAL A 82 5.87 2.87 2.64
C VAL A 82 6.94 2.70 1.57
N ILE A 83 7.64 1.56 1.64
CA ILE A 83 8.55 1.10 0.59
C ILE A 83 8.47 -0.42 0.45
N ALA A 84 8.50 -0.89 -0.78
CA ALA A 84 8.64 -2.29 -1.15
C ALA A 84 9.83 -2.48 -2.09
N LEU A 85 10.48 -3.64 -1.98
CA LEU A 85 11.57 -4.05 -2.86
C LEU A 85 11.34 -5.48 -3.33
N ALA A 86 11.77 -5.78 -4.55
CA ALA A 86 11.78 -7.13 -5.10
C ALA A 86 12.97 -7.28 -6.05
N GLU A 87 13.19 -8.49 -6.55
CA GLU A 87 14.17 -8.75 -7.61
C GLU A 87 13.91 -7.86 -8.84
N ARG A 88 14.95 -7.53 -9.60
CA ARG A 88 14.81 -6.73 -10.84
C ARG A 88 13.78 -7.36 -11.80
N GLY A 89 12.88 -6.55 -12.34
CA GLY A 89 11.83 -6.96 -13.27
C GLY A 89 10.70 -7.77 -12.62
N ALA A 90 10.64 -7.83 -11.29
CA ALA A 90 9.68 -8.65 -10.57
C ALA A 90 8.38 -7.92 -10.22
N MET A 91 8.39 -6.58 -10.20
CA MET A 91 7.20 -5.78 -9.91
C MET A 91 6.40 -5.51 -11.19
N PHE A 92 5.08 -5.64 -11.09
CA PHE A 92 4.17 -5.30 -12.16
C PHE A 92 4.23 -3.81 -12.48
N ASP A 93 4.39 -3.48 -13.76
CA ASP A 93 4.32 -2.12 -14.26
C ASP A 93 2.84 -1.71 -14.41
N PRO A 94 2.36 -0.71 -13.65
CA PRO A 94 0.98 -0.22 -13.75
C PRO A 94 0.57 0.24 -15.15
N GLY A 95 1.55 0.63 -15.98
CA GLY A 95 1.33 1.14 -17.32
C GLY A 95 0.37 2.34 -17.33
N PRO A 96 -0.48 2.47 -18.36
CA PRO A 96 -1.39 3.62 -18.46
C PRO A 96 -2.58 3.55 -17.50
N CYS A 97 -2.84 2.41 -16.83
CA CYS A 97 -4.00 2.22 -15.97
C CYS A 97 -3.72 2.68 -14.53
N PHE A 98 -4.20 3.87 -14.20
CA PHE A 98 -3.99 4.46 -12.87
C PHE A 98 -4.71 3.72 -11.75
N TYR A 99 -5.86 3.10 -12.05
CA TYR A 99 -6.68 2.41 -11.06
C TYR A 99 -6.77 0.90 -11.32
N MET A 100 -6.96 0.16 -10.24
CA MET A 100 -7.30 -1.27 -10.26
C MET A 100 -8.38 -1.57 -9.21
N GLN A 101 -9.27 -2.51 -9.54
CA GLN A 101 -10.15 -3.14 -8.57
C GLN A 101 -9.34 -4.15 -7.74
N LYS A 102 -9.58 -4.19 -6.43
CA LYS A 102 -8.79 -4.96 -5.46
C LYS A 102 -9.71 -5.73 -4.51
N MET A 103 -9.32 -6.96 -4.21
CA MET A 103 -9.76 -7.74 -3.07
C MET A 103 -8.54 -8.18 -2.26
N ALA A 104 -8.55 -8.03 -0.94
CA ALA A 104 -7.50 -8.57 -0.07
C ALA A 104 -8.09 -9.21 1.18
N ALA A 105 -7.58 -10.37 1.57
CA ALA A 105 -8.00 -11.09 2.78
C ALA A 105 -6.89 -11.99 3.32
N SER A 106 -7.06 -12.46 4.55
CA SER A 106 -6.14 -13.38 5.22
C SER A 106 -5.98 -14.72 4.47
N ASP A 107 -4.95 -15.49 4.83
CA ASP A 107 -4.65 -16.78 4.19
C ASP A 107 -5.84 -17.77 4.27
N GLU A 108 -6.58 -17.75 5.37
CA GLU A 108 -7.77 -18.60 5.57
C GLU A 108 -8.86 -18.31 4.53
N LEU A 109 -8.98 -17.05 4.08
CA LEU A 109 -10.00 -16.59 3.13
C LEU A 109 -9.48 -16.43 1.70
N ALA A 110 -8.18 -16.61 1.48
CA ALA A 110 -7.51 -16.37 0.20
C ALA A 110 -8.17 -17.07 -0.99
N HIS A 111 -8.57 -18.33 -0.80
CA HIS A 111 -9.20 -19.18 -1.82
C HIS A 111 -10.63 -18.72 -2.21
N LEU A 112 -11.20 -17.77 -1.47
CA LEU A 112 -12.51 -17.19 -1.74
C LEU A 112 -12.43 -15.92 -2.60
N LEU A 113 -11.25 -15.35 -2.81
CA LEU A 113 -11.11 -14.10 -3.57
C LEU A 113 -11.27 -14.37 -5.08
N ASP A 114 -12.26 -13.70 -5.66
CA ASP A 114 -12.61 -13.79 -7.08
C ASP A 114 -13.38 -12.53 -7.47
N LEU A 115 -12.80 -11.72 -8.36
CA LEU A 115 -13.40 -10.47 -8.82
C LEU A 115 -14.59 -10.67 -9.76
N ASP A 116 -14.75 -11.85 -10.35
CA ASP A 116 -15.89 -12.20 -11.22
C ASP A 116 -17.09 -12.71 -10.42
N ARG A 117 -16.87 -13.10 -9.16
CA ARG A 117 -17.94 -13.51 -8.25
C ARG A 117 -18.71 -12.28 -7.76
N PRO A 118 -20.07 -12.32 -7.79
CA PRO A 118 -20.87 -11.29 -7.16
C PRO A 118 -20.48 -11.09 -5.70
N LEU A 119 -20.25 -9.84 -5.29
CA LEU A 119 -19.77 -9.51 -3.95
C LEU A 119 -20.63 -10.12 -2.82
N PRO A 120 -21.98 -10.10 -2.87
CA PRO A 120 -22.81 -10.76 -1.86
C PRO A 120 -22.52 -12.25 -1.66
N GLU A 121 -22.17 -12.97 -2.73
CA GLU A 121 -21.82 -14.38 -2.67
C GLU A 121 -20.48 -14.59 -1.97
N THR A 122 -19.47 -13.78 -2.31
CA THR A 122 -18.17 -13.78 -1.61
C THR A 122 -18.34 -13.55 -0.11
N LEU A 123 -19.19 -12.59 0.30
CA LEU A 123 -19.46 -12.32 1.71
C LEU A 123 -20.14 -13.49 2.43
N GLY A 124 -21.08 -14.17 1.76
CA GLY A 124 -21.71 -15.38 2.28
C GLY A 124 -20.72 -16.54 2.47
N LEU A 125 -19.78 -16.70 1.54
CA LEU A 125 -18.71 -17.70 1.65
C LEU A 125 -17.75 -17.38 2.80
N ILE A 126 -17.34 -16.11 2.96
CA ILE A 126 -16.51 -15.68 4.09
C ILE A 126 -17.22 -15.97 5.43
N ALA A 127 -18.51 -15.62 5.55
CA ALA A 127 -19.29 -15.90 6.75
C ALA A 127 -19.34 -17.40 7.08
N LYS A 128 -19.54 -18.23 6.05
CA LYS A 128 -19.56 -19.69 6.17
C LYS A 128 -18.21 -20.25 6.62
N GLU A 129 -17.10 -19.80 6.03
CA GLU A 129 -15.74 -20.25 6.39
C GLU A 129 -15.40 -19.89 7.83
N LYS A 130 -15.81 -18.69 8.28
CA LYS A 130 -15.66 -18.24 9.67
C LYS A 130 -16.62 -18.93 10.65
N GLY A 131 -17.66 -19.60 10.16
CA GLY A 131 -18.74 -20.13 11.00
C GLY A 131 -19.56 -19.05 11.72
N THR A 132 -19.66 -17.85 11.13
CA THR A 132 -20.39 -16.70 11.69
C THR A 132 -21.58 -16.29 10.81
N ASP A 133 -22.40 -15.35 11.29
CA ASP A 133 -23.41 -14.72 10.46
C ASP A 133 -22.76 -13.72 9.49
N VAL A 134 -23.36 -13.48 8.32
CA VAL A 134 -22.87 -12.48 7.35
C VAL A 134 -22.84 -11.07 7.97
N ARG A 135 -23.69 -10.79 8.96
CA ARG A 135 -23.69 -9.54 9.74
C ARG A 135 -22.43 -9.32 10.56
N ASP A 136 -21.66 -10.37 10.81
CA ASP A 136 -20.37 -10.29 11.49
C ASP A 136 -19.20 -10.06 10.52
N VAL A 137 -19.42 -10.17 9.21
CA VAL A 137 -18.42 -9.89 8.17
C VAL A 137 -18.25 -8.38 8.01
N THR A 138 -17.01 -7.91 8.02
CA THR A 138 -16.66 -6.50 7.81
C THR A 138 -15.81 -6.31 6.57
N VAL A 139 -16.30 -5.47 5.64
CA VAL A 139 -15.56 -5.02 4.47
C VAL A 139 -14.96 -3.64 4.73
N VAL A 140 -13.66 -3.47 4.53
CA VAL A 140 -13.01 -2.15 4.48
C VAL A 140 -12.96 -1.67 3.03
N MET A 141 -13.28 -0.39 2.80
CA MET A 141 -13.27 0.19 1.46
C MET A 141 -13.13 1.71 1.48
N LEU A 142 -12.58 2.28 0.39
CA LEU A 142 -12.55 3.73 0.19
C LEU A 142 -13.97 4.30 0.03
N ASP A 143 -14.27 5.40 0.72
CA ASP A 143 -15.50 6.15 0.53
C ASP A 143 -15.41 6.99 -0.75
N ARG A 144 -15.97 6.47 -1.84
CA ARG A 144 -15.92 7.09 -3.17
C ARG A 144 -17.24 6.86 -3.91
N PRO A 145 -17.70 7.81 -4.75
CA PRO A 145 -18.90 7.64 -5.58
C PRO A 145 -18.85 6.38 -6.47
N ARG A 146 -17.67 6.05 -7.00
CA ARG A 146 -17.45 4.83 -7.81
C ARG A 146 -17.74 3.52 -7.05
N HIS A 147 -17.86 3.55 -5.72
CA HIS A 147 -18.14 2.37 -4.90
C HIS A 147 -19.58 2.29 -4.38
N GLU A 148 -20.48 3.19 -4.79
CA GLU A 148 -21.86 3.21 -4.31
C GLU A 148 -22.62 1.91 -4.63
N LYS A 149 -22.37 1.31 -5.79
CA LYS A 149 -22.99 0.02 -6.17
C LYS A 149 -22.62 -1.08 -5.18
N ALA A 150 -21.34 -1.29 -4.95
CA ALA A 150 -20.88 -2.30 -4.01
C ALA A 150 -21.27 -1.98 -2.57
N THR A 151 -21.30 -0.70 -2.19
CA THR A 151 -21.83 -0.28 -0.88
C THR A 151 -23.26 -0.76 -0.67
N ARG A 152 -24.12 -0.66 -1.69
CA ARG A 152 -25.49 -1.20 -1.63
C ARG A 152 -25.48 -2.73 -1.53
N GLU A 153 -24.72 -3.41 -2.39
CA GLU A 153 -24.63 -4.88 -2.40
C GLU A 153 -24.16 -5.44 -1.05
N ILE A 154 -23.14 -4.85 -0.44
CA ILE A 154 -22.63 -5.26 0.89
C ILE A 154 -23.71 -5.07 1.97
N ARG A 155 -24.41 -3.93 1.95
CA ARG A 155 -25.48 -3.63 2.93
C ARG A 155 -26.69 -4.53 2.75
N GLU A 156 -27.10 -4.81 1.51
CA GLU A 156 -28.20 -5.72 1.19
C GLU A 156 -27.87 -7.17 1.58
N ALA A 157 -26.61 -7.59 1.43
CA ALA A 157 -26.12 -8.87 1.93
C ALA A 157 -26.10 -8.95 3.47
N GLY A 158 -26.16 -7.80 4.17
CA GLY A 158 -26.20 -7.69 5.62
C GLY A 158 -24.84 -7.51 6.29
N ALA A 159 -23.74 -7.48 5.53
CA ALA A 159 -22.40 -7.27 6.06
C ALA A 159 -22.15 -5.80 6.46
N ARG A 160 -21.11 -5.59 7.27
CA ARG A 160 -20.69 -4.27 7.76
C ARG A 160 -19.68 -3.64 6.82
N ILE A 161 -19.69 -2.32 6.74
CA ILE A 161 -18.70 -1.54 5.98
C ILE A 161 -17.92 -0.66 6.94
N ARG A 162 -16.59 -0.72 6.84
CA ARG A 162 -15.67 0.26 7.42
C ARG A 162 -15.16 1.16 6.30
N PHE A 163 -15.67 2.38 6.22
CA PHE A 163 -15.18 3.36 5.27
C PHE A 163 -13.83 3.94 5.71
N ILE A 164 -12.96 4.16 4.74
CA ILE A 164 -11.74 4.96 4.86
C ILE A 164 -11.76 6.07 3.81
N SER A 165 -11.24 7.26 4.14
CA SER A 165 -11.16 8.32 3.15
C SER A 165 -10.00 8.11 2.20
N ASP A 166 -8.86 7.62 2.66
CA ASP A 166 -7.63 7.41 1.88
C ASP A 166 -6.83 6.25 2.49
N GLY A 167 -5.81 5.78 1.77
CA GLY A 167 -4.83 4.81 2.26
C GLY A 167 -5.33 3.37 2.24
N ASP A 168 -5.41 2.76 1.04
CA ASP A 168 -5.85 1.38 0.90
C ASP A 168 -4.73 0.33 1.05
N VAL A 169 -3.45 0.72 1.15
CA VAL A 169 -2.36 -0.18 1.55
C VAL A 169 -2.50 -0.52 3.02
N SER A 170 -2.73 0.49 3.86
CA SER A 170 -2.98 0.29 5.30
C SER A 170 -4.22 -0.59 5.55
N ALA A 171 -5.27 -0.42 4.74
CA ALA A 171 -6.49 -1.20 4.81
C ALA A 171 -6.30 -2.65 4.34
N ALA A 172 -5.50 -2.88 3.31
CA ALA A 172 -5.13 -4.22 2.87
C ALA A 172 -4.34 -4.96 3.96
N LEU A 173 -3.34 -4.30 4.54
CA LEU A 173 -2.56 -4.85 5.66
C LEU A 173 -3.48 -5.24 6.83
N LEU A 174 -4.46 -4.39 7.14
CA LEU A 174 -5.47 -4.69 8.14
C LEU A 174 -6.30 -5.93 7.75
N ALA A 175 -6.74 -6.06 6.50
CA ALA A 175 -7.56 -7.19 6.05
C ALA A 175 -6.81 -8.54 6.01
N VAL A 176 -5.49 -8.53 5.78
CA VAL A 176 -4.68 -9.76 5.72
C VAL A 176 -4.09 -10.19 7.08
N THR A 177 -4.10 -9.29 8.07
CA THR A 177 -3.59 -9.59 9.41
C THR A 177 -4.55 -10.50 10.19
N GLU A 178 -4.02 -11.51 10.87
CA GLU A 178 -4.81 -12.40 11.72
C GLU A 178 -5.60 -11.64 12.80
N ARG A 179 -6.82 -12.11 13.09
CA ARG A 179 -7.72 -11.55 14.12
C ARG A 179 -8.00 -10.05 13.94
N SER A 180 -7.96 -9.59 12.70
CA SER A 180 -8.34 -8.23 12.33
C SER A 180 -9.83 -7.97 12.56
N PRO A 181 -10.24 -6.72 12.87
CA PRO A 181 -11.65 -6.32 12.85
C PRO A 181 -12.26 -6.26 11.45
N VAL A 182 -11.46 -6.48 10.40
CA VAL A 182 -11.83 -6.45 8.99
C VAL A 182 -11.54 -7.81 8.37
N ASP A 183 -12.45 -8.29 7.53
CA ASP A 183 -12.34 -9.59 6.87
C ASP A 183 -11.94 -9.49 5.39
N LEU A 184 -12.27 -8.37 4.76
CA LEU A 184 -12.07 -8.17 3.33
C LEU A 184 -11.78 -6.69 3.06
N LEU A 185 -10.69 -6.40 2.35
CA LEU A 185 -10.59 -5.17 1.57
C LEU A 185 -11.33 -5.39 0.25
N TRP A 186 -12.19 -4.47 -0.14
CA TRP A 186 -12.77 -4.45 -1.47
C TRP A 186 -12.83 -3.02 -2.02
N GLY A 187 -12.47 -2.81 -3.27
CA GLY A 187 -12.73 -1.55 -3.95
C GLY A 187 -11.77 -1.24 -5.09
N ILE A 188 -11.98 -0.09 -5.72
CA ILE A 188 -11.13 0.46 -6.77
C ILE A 188 -10.25 1.55 -6.16
N GLY A 189 -8.95 1.34 -6.23
CA GLY A 189 -7.91 2.26 -5.77
C GLY A 189 -6.73 2.25 -6.72
N GLY A 190 -5.65 2.96 -6.39
CA GLY A 190 -4.53 3.09 -7.30
C GLY A 190 -3.85 1.75 -7.57
N THR A 191 -3.42 1.56 -8.82
CA THR A 191 -2.63 0.40 -9.26
C THR A 191 -1.26 0.35 -8.60
N PRO A 192 -0.50 1.48 -8.49
CA PRO A 192 0.76 1.51 -7.77
C PRO A 192 0.68 0.97 -6.34
N GLU A 193 -0.33 1.41 -5.58
CA GLU A 193 -0.59 0.98 -4.21
C GLU A 193 -0.98 -0.50 -4.15
N GLY A 194 -1.61 -1.03 -5.20
CA GLY A 194 -1.89 -2.46 -5.32
C GLY A 194 -0.63 -3.31 -5.44
N VAL A 195 0.38 -2.86 -6.19
CA VAL A 195 1.67 -3.56 -6.32
C VAL A 195 2.47 -3.48 -5.02
N ILE A 196 2.50 -2.31 -4.36
CA ILE A 196 3.09 -2.15 -3.03
C ILE A 196 2.42 -3.09 -2.02
N THR A 197 1.09 -3.14 -2.05
CA THR A 197 0.30 -4.04 -1.22
C THR A 197 0.62 -5.50 -1.50
N ALA A 198 0.75 -5.90 -2.77
CA ALA A 198 1.10 -7.27 -3.14
C ALA A 198 2.44 -7.70 -2.53
N ALA A 199 3.45 -6.83 -2.56
CA ALA A 199 4.73 -7.10 -1.90
C ALA A 199 4.56 -7.31 -0.38
N ALA A 200 3.71 -6.50 0.25
CA ALA A 200 3.43 -6.60 1.69
C ALA A 200 2.70 -7.92 2.04
N VAL A 201 1.62 -8.23 1.31
CA VAL A 201 0.85 -9.47 1.46
C VAL A 201 1.74 -10.69 1.21
N LYS A 202 2.73 -10.57 0.32
CA LYS A 202 3.65 -11.68 0.01
C LYS A 202 4.61 -11.95 1.15
N CYS A 203 4.86 -10.93 1.98
CA CYS A 203 5.69 -11.06 3.16
C CYS A 203 4.94 -11.56 4.40
N ILE A 204 3.70 -11.09 4.61
CA ILE A 204 2.93 -11.38 5.84
C ILE A 204 2.02 -12.60 5.73
N GLY A 205 1.68 -13.03 4.51
CA GLY A 205 0.62 -14.00 4.25
C GLY A 205 -0.70 -13.31 3.88
N GLY A 206 -1.61 -14.09 3.33
CA GLY A 206 -2.86 -13.66 2.73
C GLY A 206 -2.83 -13.66 1.21
N GLN A 207 -3.91 -13.15 0.63
CA GLN A 207 -4.02 -12.98 -0.82
C GLN A 207 -4.51 -11.58 -1.15
N LEU A 208 -3.98 -11.07 -2.27
CA LEU A 208 -4.50 -9.91 -2.97
C LEU A 208 -4.87 -10.37 -4.38
N VAL A 209 -6.05 -10.00 -4.85
CA VAL A 209 -6.47 -10.17 -6.24
C VAL A 209 -6.85 -8.82 -6.81
N GLY A 210 -6.27 -8.51 -7.96
CA GLY A 210 -6.38 -7.24 -8.66
C GLY A 210 -6.95 -7.40 -10.06
N ARG A 211 -7.59 -6.36 -10.60
CA ARG A 211 -7.87 -6.23 -12.04
C ARG A 211 -7.75 -4.78 -12.44
N LEU A 212 -7.06 -4.50 -13.54
CA LEU A 212 -6.93 -3.13 -14.05
C LEU A 212 -8.31 -2.52 -14.29
N TRP A 213 -8.47 -1.26 -13.92
CA TRP A 213 -9.74 -0.54 -14.02
C TRP A 213 -9.54 0.77 -14.79
N PRO A 214 -9.61 0.74 -16.13
CA PRO A 214 -9.57 1.95 -16.94
C PRO A 214 -10.74 2.87 -16.59
N ARG A 215 -10.46 4.17 -16.41
CA ARG A 215 -11.46 5.19 -16.08
C ARG A 215 -12.33 5.56 -17.27
N ASP A 216 -11.77 5.47 -18.47
CA ASP A 216 -12.38 5.85 -19.73
C ASP A 216 -11.85 5.01 -20.89
N GLU A 217 -12.40 5.25 -22.08
CA GLU A 217 -12.06 4.49 -23.29
C GLU A 217 -10.65 4.80 -23.80
N ASP A 218 -10.09 5.97 -23.50
CA ASP A 218 -8.75 6.36 -23.94
C ASP A 218 -7.69 5.59 -23.12
N GLU A 219 -7.85 5.55 -21.79
CA GLU A 219 -7.02 4.72 -20.89
C GLU A 219 -7.18 3.23 -21.23
N ARG A 220 -8.40 2.79 -21.53
CA ARG A 220 -8.69 1.41 -21.94
C ARG A 220 -7.94 1.04 -23.22
N ARG A 221 -8.00 1.91 -24.25
CA ARG A 221 -7.31 1.68 -25.52
C ARG A 221 -5.80 1.71 -25.34
N ALA A 222 -5.28 2.68 -24.60
CA ALA A 222 -3.85 2.78 -24.31
C ALA A 222 -3.33 1.51 -23.62
N ALA A 223 -4.07 0.95 -22.67
CA ALA A 223 -3.71 -0.30 -22.01
C ALA A 223 -3.70 -1.51 -22.97
N LEU A 224 -4.73 -1.64 -23.81
CA LEU A 224 -4.78 -2.72 -24.80
C LEU A 224 -3.67 -2.60 -25.85
N ASP A 225 -3.40 -1.39 -26.34
CA ASP A 225 -2.35 -1.11 -27.31
C ASP A 225 -0.95 -1.39 -26.70
N ALA A 226 -0.79 -1.18 -25.39
CA ALA A 226 0.41 -1.55 -24.63
C ALA A 226 0.49 -3.07 -24.30
N GLY A 227 -0.55 -3.85 -24.63
CA GLY A 227 -0.56 -5.31 -24.49
C GLY A 227 -1.08 -5.85 -23.16
N TYR A 228 -1.74 -5.02 -22.35
CA TYR A 228 -2.38 -5.48 -21.11
C TYR A 228 -3.67 -6.27 -21.39
N ASP A 229 -3.87 -7.37 -20.68
CA ASP A 229 -5.16 -8.06 -20.61
C ASP A 229 -6.01 -7.45 -19.49
N LEU A 230 -7.09 -6.76 -19.87
CA LEU A 230 -7.97 -6.07 -18.93
C LEU A 230 -8.94 -7.00 -18.19
N GLU A 231 -9.08 -8.25 -18.64
CA GLU A 231 -9.92 -9.26 -17.98
C GLU A 231 -9.12 -10.10 -16.98
N GLU A 232 -7.78 -10.10 -17.08
CA GLU A 232 -6.87 -10.84 -16.19
C GLU A 232 -7.08 -10.44 -14.73
N GLN A 233 -7.28 -11.45 -13.87
CA GLN A 233 -7.18 -11.28 -12.42
C GLN A 233 -5.71 -11.45 -12.01
N LEU A 234 -5.08 -10.35 -11.63
CA LEU A 234 -3.71 -10.26 -11.18
C LEU A 234 -3.65 -10.57 -9.69
N ASP A 235 -3.33 -11.81 -9.34
CA ASP A 235 -3.07 -12.13 -7.94
C ASP A 235 -1.76 -11.51 -7.44
N ARG A 236 -1.51 -11.60 -6.14
CA ARG A 236 -0.31 -11.10 -5.49
C ARG A 236 0.99 -11.58 -6.15
N ASP A 237 1.04 -12.86 -6.53
CA ASP A 237 2.22 -13.47 -7.13
C ASP A 237 2.38 -13.08 -8.60
N ARG A 238 1.30 -12.63 -9.24
CA ARG A 238 1.34 -11.98 -10.56
C ARG A 238 1.77 -10.51 -10.48
N LEU A 239 1.32 -9.79 -9.46
CA LEU A 239 1.69 -8.38 -9.21
C LEU A 239 3.15 -8.23 -8.74
N VAL A 240 3.67 -9.21 -7.99
CA VAL A 240 5.06 -9.28 -7.57
C VAL A 240 5.57 -10.70 -7.75
N THR A 241 6.24 -10.96 -8.88
CA THR A 241 6.63 -12.32 -9.31
C THR A 241 7.85 -12.88 -8.57
N GLY A 242 8.68 -12.00 -8.00
CA GLY A 242 9.93 -12.35 -7.32
C GLY A 242 9.73 -13.16 -6.05
N HIS A 243 10.75 -13.92 -5.65
CA HIS A 243 10.70 -14.78 -4.45
C HIS A 243 11.34 -14.12 -3.21
N ASP A 244 12.10 -13.03 -3.38
CA ASP A 244 12.67 -12.21 -2.29
C ASP A 244 12.08 -10.80 -2.33
N ALA A 245 10.80 -10.69 -2.00
CA ALA A 245 10.14 -9.43 -1.71
C ALA A 245 10.42 -8.97 -0.26
N PHE A 246 10.64 -7.66 -0.11
CA PHE A 246 10.78 -6.93 1.15
C PHE A 246 9.71 -5.83 1.21
N PHE A 247 9.19 -5.58 2.40
CA PHE A 247 8.26 -4.49 2.64
C PHE A 247 8.61 -3.79 3.96
N ALA A 248 8.56 -2.47 3.96
CA ALA A 248 8.61 -1.68 5.18
C ALA A 248 7.57 -0.55 5.16
N ALA A 249 6.93 -0.32 6.30
CA ALA A 249 6.03 0.80 6.52
C ALA A 249 6.30 1.44 7.88
N THR A 250 6.14 2.76 7.98
CA THR A 250 6.24 3.52 9.23
C THR A 250 5.02 4.40 9.42
N GLY A 251 4.47 4.42 10.64
CA GLY A 251 3.31 5.25 10.96
C GLY A 251 3.66 6.74 10.97
N VAL A 252 2.96 7.54 10.16
CA VAL A 252 3.05 9.00 10.19
C VAL A 252 2.04 9.55 11.19
N THR A 253 0.78 9.13 11.07
CA THR A 253 -0.28 9.34 12.08
C THR A 253 -0.70 8.02 12.69
N ASP A 254 -1.42 8.04 13.82
CA ASP A 254 -1.89 6.81 14.44
C ASP A 254 -2.87 6.08 13.53
N GLY A 255 -2.67 4.77 13.32
CA GLY A 255 -3.61 3.90 12.64
C GLY A 255 -3.77 2.57 13.36
N ASP A 256 -4.62 1.70 12.81
CA ASP A 256 -4.84 0.35 13.38
C ASP A 256 -3.59 -0.54 13.29
N VAL A 257 -2.73 -0.29 12.30
CA VAL A 257 -1.54 -1.13 12.02
C VAL A 257 -0.29 -0.61 12.73
N LEU A 258 -0.06 0.71 12.72
CA LEU A 258 1.16 1.36 13.23
C LEU A 258 0.82 2.64 14.01
N GLN A 259 1.57 2.87 15.08
CA GLN A 259 1.56 4.13 15.81
C GLN A 259 2.26 5.23 15.01
N GLY A 260 1.65 6.41 14.99
CA GLY A 260 2.22 7.59 14.37
C GLY A 260 3.43 8.13 15.14
N VAL A 261 4.19 9.02 14.52
CA VAL A 261 5.36 9.65 15.13
C VAL A 261 4.96 10.40 16.41
N ARG A 262 5.70 10.21 17.50
CA ARG A 262 5.57 11.03 18.72
C ARG A 262 6.77 11.92 18.88
N TYR A 263 6.54 13.17 19.25
CA TYR A 263 7.61 14.12 19.54
C TYR A 263 7.69 14.35 21.05
N SER A 264 8.93 14.42 21.55
CA SER A 264 9.24 14.85 22.91
C SER A 264 10.23 16.02 22.87
N SER A 265 10.58 16.56 24.04
CA SER A 265 11.63 17.57 24.14
C SER A 265 13.00 17.05 23.70
N SER A 266 13.28 15.76 23.90
CA SER A 266 14.57 15.13 23.58
C SER A 266 14.64 14.55 22.16
N GLY A 267 13.50 14.32 21.51
CA GLY A 267 13.53 13.47 20.33
C GLY A 267 12.19 13.19 19.66
N ALA A 268 12.15 12.05 19.00
CA ALA A 268 10.94 11.46 18.46
C ALA A 268 10.93 9.94 18.67
N THR A 269 9.75 9.33 18.61
CA THR A 269 9.61 7.88 18.48
C THR A 269 8.84 7.53 17.22
N THR A 270 9.19 6.39 16.61
CA THR A 270 8.49 5.83 15.44
C THR A 270 8.17 4.36 15.68
N GLU A 271 7.10 3.89 15.05
CA GLU A 271 6.80 2.46 14.94
C GLU A 271 6.76 2.06 13.48
N SER A 272 7.50 0.99 13.15
CA SER A 272 7.63 0.48 11.80
C SER A 272 7.33 -1.02 11.74
N LEU A 273 6.81 -1.47 10.61
CA LEU A 273 6.70 -2.86 10.23
C LEU A 273 7.77 -3.15 9.17
N VAL A 274 8.53 -4.23 9.31
CA VAL A 274 9.56 -4.66 8.35
C VAL A 274 9.43 -6.14 8.10
N MET A 275 9.28 -6.55 6.85
CA MET A 275 8.90 -7.91 6.49
C MET A 275 9.67 -8.43 5.27
N ARG A 276 9.88 -9.75 5.22
CA ARG A 276 10.57 -10.42 4.11
C ARG A 276 9.91 -11.75 3.76
N SER A 277 9.39 -11.84 2.54
CA SER A 277 8.74 -13.04 1.98
C SER A 277 9.59 -14.30 2.12
N ARG A 278 10.86 -14.27 1.71
CA ARG A 278 11.77 -15.42 1.76
C ARG A 278 11.90 -16.05 3.15
N SER A 279 11.79 -15.25 4.20
CA SER A 279 11.95 -15.71 5.59
C SER A 279 10.63 -15.85 6.35
N GLY A 280 9.52 -15.33 5.79
CA GLY A 280 8.27 -15.12 6.51
C GLY A 280 8.39 -14.26 7.78
N THR A 281 9.54 -13.59 7.99
CA THR A 281 9.80 -12.87 9.24
C THR A 281 9.13 -11.51 9.19
N VAL A 282 8.26 -11.26 10.16
CA VAL A 282 7.61 -9.97 10.41
C VAL A 282 8.24 -9.33 11.64
N ARG A 283 8.76 -8.11 11.50
CA ARG A 283 9.38 -7.34 12.58
C ARG A 283 8.60 -6.08 12.83
N ARG A 284 8.20 -5.88 14.09
CA ARG A 284 7.70 -4.59 14.57
C ARG A 284 8.85 -3.89 15.29
N VAL A 285 9.24 -2.72 14.78
CA VAL A 285 10.39 -1.96 15.27
C VAL A 285 9.89 -0.68 15.91
N LYS A 286 10.18 -0.50 17.19
CA LYS A 286 10.00 0.77 17.89
C LYS A 286 11.37 1.43 18.02
N ALA A 287 11.50 2.64 17.51
CA ALA A 287 12.75 3.39 17.54
C ALA A 287 12.59 4.68 18.33
N GLU A 288 13.63 5.04 19.08
CA GLU A 288 13.78 6.33 19.74
C GLU A 288 14.90 7.11 19.06
N HIS A 289 14.59 8.35 18.71
CA HIS A 289 15.41 9.20 17.86
C HIS A 289 15.88 10.41 18.66
N ASP A 290 17.16 10.47 19.00
CA ASP A 290 17.77 11.63 19.66
C ASP A 290 17.94 12.77 18.64
N ARG A 291 17.13 13.81 18.80
CA ARG A 291 17.09 14.93 17.83
C ARG A 291 18.40 15.69 17.77
N SER A 292 19.12 15.79 18.89
CA SER A 292 20.39 16.54 18.94
C SER A 292 21.43 15.90 18.03
N LYS A 293 21.54 14.57 18.09
CA LYS A 293 22.49 13.79 17.27
C LYS A 293 22.07 13.70 15.81
N LEU A 294 20.77 13.56 15.54
CA LEU A 294 20.28 13.50 14.16
C LEU A 294 20.52 14.81 13.39
N ARG A 295 20.48 15.97 14.05
CA ARG A 295 20.82 17.25 13.43
C ARG A 295 22.27 17.34 12.96
N GLU A 296 23.20 16.68 13.65
CA GLU A 296 24.60 16.61 13.23
C GLU A 296 24.76 15.85 11.91
N LEU A 297 23.86 14.89 11.64
CA LEU A 297 23.85 14.09 10.41
C LEU A 297 23.10 14.78 9.26
N SER A 298 22.00 15.49 9.53
CA SER A 298 21.17 16.14 8.50
C SER A 298 21.66 17.52 8.07
N GLY A 299 22.67 18.09 8.75
CA GLY A 299 23.22 19.41 8.43
C GLY A 299 22.33 20.60 8.83
N GLU A 300 21.17 20.34 9.43
CA GLU A 300 20.28 21.39 9.95
C GLU A 300 20.76 21.89 11.32
N ARG A 301 21.28 23.12 11.37
CA ARG A 301 21.50 23.87 12.63
C ARG A 301 20.17 24.38 13.20
#